data_AF-A0A414Q7X8-F1
#
_entry.id   AF-A0A414Q7X8-F1
#
_cell.length_a   1.000
_cell.length_b   1.000
_cell.length_c   1.000
_cell.angle_alpha   90.00
_cell.angle_beta   90.00
_cell.angle_gamma   90.00
#
_symmetry.space_group_name_H-M   'P 1'
#
loop_
_entity.id
_entity.type
_entity.pdbx_description
1 polymer ?
#
loop_
_entity_poly.entity_id
_entity_poly.type
_entity_poly.pdbx_seq_one_letter_code
_entity_poly.pdbx_strand_id
1 'polypeptide(L)'
;MAAEVLSFQQEEGKTAYYATFVSDGNPVTIQIKNKGGMVTVFANIEGMNPIPLSPNANQALGAPNVIFRLIGIAAGMEITIRSATKVSEAKMIKEG
;
A
#
# COMPACT_ATOMS: atom_id res chain seq x y z
N MET A 1 9.64 -1.31 16.96
CA MET A 1 9.18 -0.44 15.85
C MET A 1 10.31 -0.06 14.90
N ALA A 2 10.23 -0.50 13.64
CA ALA A 2 11.17 -0.17 12.58
C ALA A 2 10.42 0.42 11.36
N ALA A 3 11.03 1.42 10.70
CA ALA A 3 10.48 2.03 9.50
C ALA A 3 11.24 1.54 8.27
N GLU A 4 10.51 1.04 7.29
CA GLU A 4 11.02 0.54 6.02
C GLU A 4 10.52 1.42 4.88
N VAL A 5 11.39 1.73 3.91
CA VAL A 5 10.99 2.48 2.71
C VAL A 5 10.21 1.55 1.79
N LEU A 6 9.05 2.01 1.31
CA LEU A 6 8.30 1.32 0.28
C LEU A 6 8.62 1.92 -1.08
N SER A 7 9.21 1.11 -1.95
CA SER A 7 9.52 1.51 -3.32
C SER A 7 8.33 1.26 -4.24
N PHE A 8 7.77 2.34 -4.79
CA PHE A 8 6.70 2.26 -5.77
C PHE A 8 7.28 2.24 -7.19
N GLN A 9 6.86 1.27 -7.99
CA GLN A 9 7.24 1.12 -9.39
C GLN A 9 6.00 1.22 -10.28
N GLN A 10 6.17 1.82 -11.45
CA GLN A 10 5.17 1.79 -12.51
C GLN A 10 5.52 0.64 -13.44
N GLU A 11 4.63 -0.34 -13.56
CA GLU A 11 4.79 -1.39 -14.56
C GLU A 11 4.54 -0.83 -15.97
N GLU A 12 5.23 -1.39 -16.96
CA GLU A 12 5.11 -0.98 -18.35
C GLU A 12 3.66 -1.14 -18.84
N GLY A 13 3.12 -0.10 -19.49
CA GLY A 13 1.74 -0.09 -19.97
C GLY A 13 0.67 0.16 -18.89
N LYS A 14 1.02 0.24 -17.60
CA LYS A 14 0.07 0.61 -16.53
C LYS A 14 0.23 2.07 -16.15
N THR A 15 -0.88 2.73 -15.79
CA THR A 15 -0.88 4.13 -15.34
C THR A 15 -0.69 4.28 -13.83
N ALA A 16 -0.84 3.19 -13.09
CA ALA A 16 -0.75 3.17 -11.63
C ALA A 16 0.65 2.72 -11.16
N TYR A 17 0.95 3.05 -9.91
CA TYR A 17 2.20 2.76 -9.22
C TYR A 17 1.96 1.69 -8.16
N TYR A 18 2.87 0.73 -8.02
CA TYR A 18 2.71 -0.45 -7.18
C TYR A 18 3.90 -0.63 -6.24
N ALA A 19 3.64 -1.02 -4.99
CA ALA A 19 4.64 -1.50 -4.06
C ALA A 19 4.15 -2.80 -3.43
N THR A 20 5.04 -3.76 -3.19
CA THR A 20 4.70 -5.05 -2.59
C THR A 20 5.56 -5.33 -1.37
N PHE A 21 5.00 -6.04 -0.40
CA PHE A 21 5.72 -6.58 0.75
C PHE A 21 5.02 -7.85 1.27
N VAL A 22 5.76 -8.67 2.01
CA VAL A 22 5.20 -9.85 2.68
C VAL A 22 4.89 -9.50 4.13
N SER A 23 3.66 -9.76 4.57
CA SER A 23 3.24 -9.55 5.97
C SER A 23 4.00 -10.49 6.90
N ASP A 24 4.46 -9.98 8.03
CA ASP A 24 5.02 -10.78 9.12
C ASP A 24 3.97 -11.15 10.19
N GLY A 25 2.71 -10.78 9.96
CA GLY A 25 1.60 -11.00 10.90
C GLY A 25 1.35 -9.83 11.85
N ASN A 26 2.26 -8.85 11.92
CA ASN A 26 2.11 -7.69 12.80
C ASN A 26 1.33 -6.56 12.12
N PRO A 27 0.65 -5.70 12.91
CA PRO A 27 0.13 -4.44 12.40
C PRO A 27 1.21 -3.59 11.75
N VAL A 28 0.85 -2.98 10.61
CA VAL A 28 1.71 -2.02 9.92
C VAL A 28 0.99 -0.73 9.64
N THR A 29 1.67 0.39 9.88
CA THR A 29 1.20 1.71 9.47
C THR A 29 1.91 2.13 8.19
N ILE A 30 1.14 2.46 7.16
CA ILE A 30 1.61 2.88 5.85
C ILE A 30 1.42 4.38 5.71
N GLN A 31 2.46 5.08 5.27
CA GLN A 31 2.47 6.51 5.00
C GLN A 31 2.91 6.74 3.56
N ILE A 32 2.13 7.49 2.79
CA ILE A 32 2.38 7.74 1.36
C ILE A 32 2.24 9.22 1.07
N LYS A 33 3.27 9.80 0.43
CA LYS A 33 3.19 11.12 -0.20
C LYS A 33 2.96 10.96 -1.70
N ASN A 34 1.83 11.48 -2.19
CA ASN A 34 1.45 11.44 -3.60
C ASN A 34 0.64 12.68 -3.97
N LYS A 35 0.26 12.83 -5.25
CA LYS A 35 -0.50 14.00 -5.74
C LYS A 35 -2.03 13.86 -5.61
N GLY A 36 -2.51 12.99 -4.72
CA GLY A 36 -3.93 12.65 -4.60
C GLY A 36 -4.35 11.45 -5.47
N GLY A 37 -5.66 11.23 -5.60
CA GLY A 37 -6.22 10.05 -6.26
C GLY A 37 -6.34 8.82 -5.35
N MET A 38 -6.79 7.71 -5.94
CA MET A 38 -7.07 6.47 -5.21
C MET A 38 -5.78 5.75 -4.79
N VAL A 39 -5.71 5.35 -3.52
CA VAL A 39 -4.76 4.37 -3.02
C VAL A 39 -5.54 3.16 -2.51
N THR A 40 -5.20 1.98 -3.02
CA THR A 40 -5.87 0.72 -2.69
C THR A 40 -4.83 -0.31 -2.29
N VAL A 41 -5.11 -1.01 -1.20
CA VAL A 41 -4.30 -2.14 -0.74
C VAL A 41 -4.99 -3.41 -1.18
N PHE A 42 -4.22 -4.39 -1.62
CA PHE A 42 -4.69 -5.70 -2.02
C PHE A 42 -3.95 -6.76 -1.22
N ALA A 43 -4.65 -7.81 -0.82
CA ALA A 43 -4.04 -9.06 -0.41
C ALA A 43 -4.10 -10.03 -1.58
N ASN A 44 -2.96 -10.65 -1.88
CA ASN A 44 -2.83 -11.64 -2.93
C ASN A 44 -2.28 -12.95 -2.36
N ILE A 45 -2.77 -14.04 -2.92
CA ILE A 45 -2.07 -15.33 -2.95
C ILE A 45 -1.78 -15.58 -4.43
N GLU A 46 -0.64 -16.21 -4.73
CA GLU A 46 -0.30 -16.57 -6.10
C GLU A 46 -1.45 -17.36 -6.76
N GLY A 47 -1.87 -16.93 -7.96
CA GLY A 47 -2.98 -17.53 -8.71
C GLY A 47 -4.38 -17.03 -8.33
N MET A 48 -4.53 -16.15 -7.33
CA MET A 48 -5.81 -15.52 -6.99
C MET A 48 -5.98 -14.15 -7.65
N ASN A 49 -7.24 -13.76 -7.90
CA ASN A 49 -7.56 -12.37 -8.22
C ASN A 49 -7.31 -11.49 -6.98
N PRO A 50 -6.67 -10.30 -7.15
CA PRO A 50 -6.43 -9.39 -6.04
C PRO A 50 -7.70 -8.98 -5.30
N ILE A 51 -7.72 -9.17 -3.98
CA ILE A 51 -8.86 -8.76 -3.13
C ILE A 51 -8.51 -7.43 -2.45
N PRO A 52 -9.30 -6.36 -2.67
CA PRO A 52 -9.04 -5.07 -2.05
C PRO A 52 -9.28 -5.16 -0.54
N LEU A 53 -8.31 -4.69 0.23
CA LEU A 53 -8.39 -4.53 1.67
C LEU A 53 -8.88 -3.12 2.04
N SER A 54 -9.54 -3.05 3.18
CA SER A 54 -9.87 -1.80 3.86
C SER A 54 -8.91 -1.55 5.01
N PRO A 55 -8.57 -0.28 5.30
CA PRO A 55 -9.04 0.93 4.62
C PRO A 55 -8.34 1.16 3.26
N ASN A 56 -9.09 1.74 2.31
CA ASN A 56 -8.55 2.35 1.10
C ASN A 56 -8.74 3.88 1.19
N ALA A 57 -7.98 4.64 0.41
CA ALA A 57 -8.04 6.09 0.44
C ALA A 57 -8.44 6.64 -0.92
N ASN A 58 -9.57 7.35 -0.97
CA ASN A 58 -9.98 8.13 -2.13
C ASN A 58 -9.73 9.61 -1.88
N GLN A 59 -8.66 10.14 -2.48
CA GLN A 59 -8.27 11.55 -2.31
C GLN A 59 -8.73 12.43 -3.48
N ALA A 60 -9.77 12.05 -4.23
CA ALA A 60 -10.29 12.84 -5.35
C ALA A 60 -10.80 14.25 -4.92
N LEU A 61 -11.04 14.46 -3.62
CA LEU A 61 -11.56 15.71 -3.04
C LEU A 61 -10.72 16.23 -1.86
N GLY A 62 -9.54 15.65 -1.59
CA GLY A 62 -8.80 15.86 -0.33
C GLY A 62 -7.33 16.22 -0.50
N ALA A 63 -6.68 16.54 0.63
CA ALA A 63 -5.26 16.90 0.67
C ALA A 63 -4.37 15.75 0.16
N PRO A 64 -3.29 16.05 -0.57
CA PRO A 64 -2.32 15.06 -1.00
C PRO A 64 -1.63 14.50 0.25
N ASN A 65 -1.78 13.20 0.51
CA ASN A 65 -0.99 12.28 1.35
C ASN A 65 -1.94 11.31 2.08
N VAL A 66 -1.53 10.05 2.19
CA VAL A 66 -2.34 8.98 2.81
C VAL A 66 -1.61 8.37 3.99
N ILE A 67 -2.34 8.16 5.09
CA ILE A 67 -1.92 7.31 6.20
C ILE A 67 -3.02 6.28 6.45
N PHE A 68 -2.67 5.01 6.49
CA PHE A 68 -3.58 3.97 6.95
C PHE A 68 -2.83 2.87 7.71
N ARG A 69 -3.58 2.18 8.57
CA ARG A 69 -3.08 1.06 9.37
C ARG A 69 -3.71 -0.23 8.86
N LEU A 70 -2.87 -1.22 8.57
CA LEU A 70 -3.27 -2.57 8.20
C LEU A 70 -3.14 -3.46 9.42
N ILE A 71 -4.22 -4.17 9.75
CA ILE A 71 -4.33 -5.05 10.92
C ILE A 71 -4.96 -6.38 10.50
N GLY A 72 -4.62 -7.46 11.22
CA GLY A 72 -5.23 -8.77 10.99
C GLY A 72 -4.82 -9.45 9.69
N ILE A 73 -3.68 -9.07 9.09
CA ILE A 73 -3.12 -9.74 7.92
C ILE A 73 -2.21 -10.87 8.40
N ALA A 74 -2.50 -12.11 7.99
CA ALA A 74 -1.69 -13.25 8.39
C ALA A 74 -0.24 -13.16 7.87
N ALA A 75 0.69 -13.75 8.62
CA ALA A 75 2.08 -13.85 8.20
C ALA A 75 2.21 -14.66 6.89
N GLY A 76 3.11 -14.24 6.00
CA GLY A 76 3.34 -14.88 4.70
C GLY A 76 2.42 -14.42 3.58
N MET A 77 1.41 -13.57 3.85
CA MET A 77 0.56 -13.01 2.80
C MET A 77 1.29 -11.90 2.05
N GLU A 78 1.25 -11.94 0.71
CA GLU A 78 1.72 -10.86 -0.13
C GLU A 78 0.69 -9.72 -0.15
N ILE A 79 1.15 -8.52 0.19
CA ILE A 79 0.36 -7.30 0.15
C ILE A 79 0.86 -6.41 -0.98
N THR A 80 -0.06 -5.98 -1.84
CA THR A 80 0.21 -5.02 -2.91
C THR A 80 -0.50 -3.71 -2.63
N ILE A 81 0.23 -2.59 -2.66
CA ILE A 81 -0.33 -1.25 -2.57
C ILE A 81 -0.30 -0.64 -3.95
N ARG A 82 -1.45 -0.19 -4.45
CA ARG A 82 -1.61 0.52 -5.71
C ARG A 82 -1.92 1.99 -5.44
N SER A 83 -1.17 2.89 -6.05
CA SER A 83 -1.47 4.33 -6.12
C SER A 83 -1.83 4.73 -7.54
N ALA A 84 -2.92 5.48 -7.71
CA ALA A 84 -3.34 6.01 -9.00
C ALA A 84 -2.42 7.14 -9.52
N THR A 85 -1.61 7.73 -8.65
CA THR A 85 -0.69 8.82 -9.00
C THR A 85 0.73 8.52 -8.53
N LYS A 86 1.70 9.25 -9.07
CA LYS A 86 3.11 9.10 -8.71
C LYS A 86 3.31 9.30 -7.21
N VAL A 87 3.99 8.35 -6.59
CA VAL A 87 4.43 8.40 -5.18
C VAL A 87 5.81 9.05 -5.12
N SER A 88 5.97 10.07 -4.29
CA SER A 88 7.26 10.74 -4.07
C SER A 88 8.02 10.15 -2.88
N GLU A 89 7.30 9.68 -1.87
CA GLU A 89 7.87 9.04 -0.67
C GLU A 89 6.83 8.09 -0.09
N ALA A 90 7.25 6.90 0.35
CA ALA A 90 6.40 6.02 1.12
C ALA A 90 7.20 5.23 2.16
N LYS A 91 6.57 5.00 3.31
CA LYS A 91 7.15 4.27 4.44
C LYS A 91 6.13 3.31 5.04
N MET A 92 6.64 2.17 5.49
CA MET A 92 5.93 1.21 6.32
C MET A 92 6.55 1.22 7.71
N ILE A 93 5.73 1.31 8.74
CA ILE A 93 6.16 1.22 10.14
C ILE A 93 5.60 -0.08 10.71
N LYS A 94 6.49 -1.01 11.06
CA LYS A 94 6.12 -2.26 11.75
C LYS A 94 5.97 -1.97 13.24
N GLU A 95 4.82 -2.34 13.82
CA GLU A 95 4.45 -1.96 15.19
C GLU A 95 4.92 -2.96 16.27
N GLY A 96 5.75 -3.95 15.91
CA GLY A 96 6.34 -4.92 16.83
C GLY A 96 7.23 -4.32 17.92
#